data_AF-A0A9W7W079-F1
#
_entry.id   AF-A0A9W7W079-F1
#
_cell.length_a   1.000
_cell.length_b   1.000
_cell.length_c   1.000
_cell.angle_alpha   90.00
_cell.angle_beta   90.00
_cell.angle_gamma   90.00
#
_symmetry.space_group_name_H-M   'P 1'
#
loop_
_entity.id
_entity.type
_entity.pdbx_description
1 polymer ?
#
loop_
_entity_poly.entity_id
_entity_poly.type
_entity_poly.pdbx_seq_one_letter_code
_entity_poly.pdbx_strand_id
1 'polypeptide(L)'
;MTDNDAYTIRSGFVSGFPRFRQSKPIPAPLDLLNSSPFVLPTINNRVANFNPTIIARDALETAVVLHPRLPALISSFLHYKRQQGSAIEKALYKEMSESDLVARLIKMRPLHFTNANDYTVLRNGVRGSLRHEWLRVGTEQESQNNHIFLSDYLSYDEMLLASLLAVSGPTHFINSGSRGNNGHLDPSKPHQPRGIIVGLVGPRLHQLGHMDHALLCPTPRLSSGIPRAQDPGVTRLFQEFLGEEADGTAFDVAMYKARLRISIESLLLEADDRAAQAGTTAYVQLAGLGLGVWAVLEEQTRWFVEEVAACLDRLRLNHVTTLELSWIDAPAAARKVCRDAGERVGIMVVFNRRDRCGKLASEELLVVSWAWDSISLPGNEYWSGYLNSSDDPAAACCSTIAELQNPYVNPFERRQKVLLDRRVGV
;
A
#
# COMPACT_ATOMS: atom_id res chain seq x y z
N MET A 1 -28.23 -24.63 18.63
CA MET A 1 -27.48 -24.63 19.90
C MET A 1 -26.14 -25.27 19.60
N THR A 2 -25.26 -24.62 18.83
CA THR A 2 -24.31 -23.55 19.21
C THR A 2 -23.33 -23.99 20.28
N ASP A 3 -22.21 -24.57 19.85
CA ASP A 3 -20.94 -24.42 20.57
C ASP A 3 -20.01 -23.58 19.69
N ASN A 4 -19.73 -22.39 20.21
CA ASN A 4 -18.81 -21.39 19.69
C ASN A 4 -17.40 -21.78 20.14
N ASP A 5 -16.60 -22.38 19.25
CA ASP A 5 -15.15 -22.41 19.43
C ASP A 5 -14.56 -21.06 19.03
N ALA A 6 -14.62 -20.13 19.98
CA ALA A 6 -13.90 -18.88 19.95
C ALA A 6 -12.39 -19.18 19.94
N TYR A 7 -11.75 -18.85 18.81
CA TYR A 7 -10.30 -18.69 18.71
C TYR A 7 -9.83 -17.66 19.75
N THR A 8 -9.46 -18.17 20.92
CA THR A 8 -8.79 -17.41 21.95
C THR A 8 -7.35 -17.23 21.49
N ILE A 9 -7.07 -16.13 20.79
CA ILE A 9 -5.71 -15.65 20.58
C ILE A 9 -5.15 -15.35 21.97
N ARG A 10 -4.36 -16.28 22.50
CA ARG A 10 -3.59 -16.07 23.73
C ARG A 10 -2.71 -14.84 23.52
N SER A 11 -3.03 -13.78 24.25
CA SER A 11 -2.22 -12.58 24.42
C SER A 11 -0.94 -12.94 25.16
N GLY A 12 0.00 -13.56 24.45
CA GLY A 12 1.39 -13.62 24.86
C GLY A 12 2.00 -12.24 24.72
N PHE A 13 1.93 -11.42 25.77
CA PHE A 13 2.83 -10.28 25.94
C PHE A 13 4.27 -10.84 25.98
N VAL A 14 4.94 -10.88 24.84
CA VAL A 14 6.39 -11.04 24.81
C VAL A 14 6.98 -9.69 25.21
N SER A 15 7.23 -9.53 26.51
CA SER A 15 8.04 -8.44 27.03
C SER A 15 9.46 -8.56 26.46
N GLY A 16 9.74 -7.79 25.41
CA GLY A 16 11.04 -7.83 24.77
C GLY A 16 11.11 -7.06 23.46
N PHE A 17 10.66 -5.80 23.44
CA PHE A 17 11.05 -4.91 22.34
C PHE A 17 12.57 -4.78 22.34
N PRO A 18 13.28 -5.07 21.24
CA PRO A 18 14.70 -4.76 21.17
C PRO A 18 14.89 -3.24 21.40
N ARG A 19 15.74 -2.89 22.36
CA ARG A 19 16.19 -1.51 22.56
C ARG A 19 17.03 -1.14 21.34
N PHE A 20 16.43 -0.45 20.38
CA PHE A 20 17.19 0.26 19.35
C PHE A 20 17.98 1.37 20.05
N ARG A 21 19.28 1.15 20.23
CA ARG A 21 20.22 2.25 20.44
C ARG A 21 20.13 3.14 19.20
N GLN A 22 20.17 4.47 19.37
CA GLN A 22 20.46 5.37 18.26
C GLN A 22 21.74 4.89 17.59
N SER A 23 21.63 4.22 16.45
CA SER A 23 22.80 3.84 15.66
C SER A 23 23.25 5.05 14.88
N LYS A 24 24.56 5.17 14.66
CA LYS A 24 25.09 6.17 13.73
C LYS A 24 24.38 6.04 12.38
N PRO A 25 24.10 7.15 11.66
CA PRO A 25 23.53 7.11 10.33
C PRO A 25 24.32 6.14 9.43
N ILE A 26 23.61 5.33 8.64
CA ILE A 26 24.25 4.43 7.68
C ILE A 26 24.69 5.31 6.49
N PRO A 27 25.98 5.39 6.14
CA PRO A 27 26.47 6.25 5.06
C PRO A 27 25.68 6.06 3.75
N ALA A 28 25.48 7.15 3.02
CA ALA A 28 24.86 7.07 1.70
C ALA A 28 25.75 6.23 0.77
N PRO A 29 25.21 5.23 0.08
CA PRO A 29 26.01 4.42 -0.84
C PRO A 29 26.31 5.16 -2.15
N LEU A 30 25.59 6.25 -2.45
CA LEU A 30 25.68 7.08 -3.65
C LEU A 30 25.29 8.53 -3.33
N ASP A 31 25.81 9.51 -4.08
CA ASP A 31 25.55 10.95 -3.85
C ASP A 31 24.07 11.35 -4.00
N LEU A 32 23.29 10.63 -4.81
CA LEU A 32 21.85 10.88 -5.01
C LEU A 32 20.97 10.29 -3.91
N LEU A 33 21.55 9.45 -3.05
CA LEU A 33 20.89 8.82 -1.91
C LEU A 33 21.33 9.52 -0.63
N ASN A 34 20.44 9.55 0.36
CA ASN A 34 20.77 9.99 1.70
C ASN A 34 21.21 8.81 2.55
N SER A 35 22.01 9.09 3.58
CA SER A 35 22.19 8.15 4.68
C SER A 35 20.85 7.81 5.32
N SER A 36 20.59 6.52 5.57
CA SER A 36 19.37 6.15 6.27
C SER A 36 19.37 6.78 7.67
N PRO A 37 18.36 7.62 8.00
CA PRO A 37 18.21 8.16 9.35
C PRO A 37 17.67 7.10 10.32
N PHE A 38 17.28 5.93 9.82
CA PHE A 38 16.68 4.85 10.58
C PHE A 38 17.57 3.61 10.54
N VAL A 39 17.49 2.80 11.60
CA VAL A 39 18.19 1.52 11.67
C VAL A 39 17.51 0.54 10.72
N LEU A 40 18.27 -0.07 9.80
CA LEU A 40 17.78 -1.12 8.91
C LEU A 40 17.92 -2.50 9.59
N PRO A 41 16.81 -3.18 9.95
CA PRO A 41 16.84 -4.50 10.60
C PRO A 41 17.63 -5.59 9.90
N THR A 42 17.71 -5.56 8.57
CA THR A 42 18.34 -6.61 7.75
C THR A 42 19.58 -6.08 7.03
N ILE A 43 20.49 -6.99 6.63
CA ILE A 43 21.79 -6.63 6.04
C ILE A 43 21.86 -7.03 4.56
N ASN A 44 21.46 -8.24 4.18
CA ASN A 44 21.72 -8.81 2.84
C ASN A 44 21.04 -8.04 1.70
N ASN A 45 19.86 -7.49 1.96
CA ASN A 45 19.04 -6.76 1.01
C ASN A 45 19.34 -5.25 0.97
N ARG A 46 20.42 -4.79 1.62
CA ARG A 46 20.82 -3.38 1.57
C ARG A 46 21.42 -3.02 0.22
N VAL A 47 21.12 -1.82 -0.27
CA VAL A 47 21.56 -1.36 -1.60
C VAL A 47 23.10 -1.33 -1.73
N ALA A 48 23.82 -1.13 -0.62
CA ALA A 48 25.28 -1.15 -0.57
C ALA A 48 25.93 -2.50 -0.95
N ASN A 49 25.15 -3.59 -0.98
CA ASN A 49 25.65 -4.92 -1.38
C ASN A 49 25.56 -5.16 -2.89
N PHE A 50 25.03 -4.21 -3.67
CA PHE A 50 24.79 -4.36 -5.10
C PHE A 50 25.61 -3.37 -5.91
N ASN A 51 25.63 -3.56 -7.23
CA ASN A 51 26.38 -2.69 -8.13
C ASN A 51 25.86 -1.23 -8.03
N PRO A 52 26.73 -0.27 -7.67
CA PRO A 52 26.33 1.12 -7.42
C PRO A 52 25.69 1.79 -8.65
N THR A 53 26.15 1.49 -9.86
CA THR A 53 25.58 2.02 -11.10
C THR A 53 24.16 1.51 -11.33
N ILE A 54 23.89 0.25 -11.02
CA ILE A 54 22.54 -0.33 -11.12
C ILE A 54 21.62 0.30 -10.08
N ILE A 55 22.07 0.42 -8.82
CA ILE A 55 21.31 1.05 -7.74
C ILE A 55 21.00 2.52 -8.06
N ALA A 56 21.93 3.26 -8.65
CA ALA A 56 21.71 4.64 -9.06
C ALA A 56 20.54 4.75 -10.05
N ARG A 57 20.52 3.87 -11.07
CA ARG A 57 19.42 3.80 -12.03
C ARG A 57 18.11 3.39 -11.36
N ASP A 58 18.12 2.33 -10.56
CA ASP A 58 16.93 1.82 -9.88
C ASP A 58 16.31 2.90 -8.96
N ALA A 59 17.14 3.68 -8.26
CA ALA A 59 16.70 4.80 -7.45
C ALA A 59 16.03 5.92 -8.27
N LEU A 60 16.62 6.29 -9.42
CA LEU A 60 16.07 7.30 -10.33
C LEU A 60 14.76 6.84 -11.00
N GLU A 61 14.61 5.54 -11.24
CA GLU A 61 13.40 4.92 -11.81
C GLU A 61 12.32 4.59 -10.76
N THR A 62 12.60 4.80 -9.47
CA THR A 62 11.59 4.70 -8.41
C THR A 62 10.75 5.97 -8.38
N ALA A 63 9.43 5.80 -8.38
CA ALA A 63 8.46 6.88 -8.52
C ALA A 63 7.16 6.59 -7.76
N VAL A 64 6.45 7.67 -7.42
CA VAL A 64 5.04 7.62 -7.03
C VAL A 64 4.20 7.46 -8.29
N VAL A 65 3.36 6.43 -8.33
CA VAL A 65 2.51 6.12 -9.47
C VAL A 65 1.06 6.46 -9.13
N LEU A 66 0.43 7.22 -10.03
CA LEU A 66 -0.94 7.72 -9.89
C LEU A 66 -1.83 7.08 -10.95
N HIS A 67 -2.97 6.55 -10.52
CA HIS A 67 -4.04 6.14 -11.41
C HIS A 67 -4.48 7.32 -12.31
N PRO A 68 -4.87 7.12 -13.59
CA PRO A 68 -5.20 8.22 -14.50
C PRO A 68 -6.27 9.19 -13.98
N ARG A 69 -7.21 8.69 -13.17
CA ARG A 69 -8.29 9.48 -12.57
C ARG A 69 -7.87 10.25 -11.31
N LEU A 70 -6.77 9.86 -10.66
CA LEU A 70 -6.41 10.33 -9.32
C LEU A 70 -6.04 11.83 -9.24
N PRO A 71 -5.42 12.45 -10.27
CA PRO A 71 -5.16 13.90 -10.25
C PRO A 71 -6.41 14.74 -9.97
N ALA A 72 -7.57 14.36 -10.53
CA ALA A 72 -8.83 15.07 -10.29
C ALA A 72 -9.27 14.98 -8.81
N LEU A 73 -9.17 13.81 -8.18
CA LEU A 73 -9.49 13.65 -6.77
C LEU A 73 -8.52 14.44 -5.88
N ILE A 74 -7.23 14.43 -6.19
CA ILE A 74 -6.20 15.19 -5.45
C ILE A 74 -6.53 16.69 -5.52
N SER A 75 -6.88 17.20 -6.70
CA SER A 75 -7.29 18.59 -6.89
C SER A 75 -8.52 18.95 -6.06
N SER A 76 -9.58 18.13 -6.15
CA SER A 76 -10.83 18.34 -5.41
C SER A 76 -10.63 18.27 -3.89
N PHE A 77 -9.82 17.31 -3.41
CA PHE A 77 -9.48 17.19 -1.99
C PHE A 77 -8.79 18.45 -1.48
N LEU A 78 -7.75 18.91 -2.20
CA LEU A 78 -6.97 20.07 -1.82
C LEU A 78 -7.82 21.36 -1.83
N HIS A 79 -8.66 21.52 -2.85
CA HIS A 79 -9.61 22.63 -2.96
C HIS A 79 -10.61 22.63 -1.79
N TYR A 80 -11.20 21.47 -1.51
CA TYR A 80 -12.15 21.31 -0.41
C TYR A 80 -11.50 21.64 0.94
N LYS A 81 -10.32 21.08 1.23
CA LYS A 81 -9.65 21.31 2.52
C LYS A 81 -9.20 22.76 2.72
N ARG A 82 -8.85 23.49 1.66
CA ARG A 82 -8.59 24.95 1.73
C ARG A 82 -9.82 25.77 2.09
N GLN A 83 -11.03 25.33 1.71
CA GLN A 83 -12.26 26.09 1.96
C GLN A 83 -12.98 25.66 3.23
N GLN A 84 -13.06 24.35 3.46
CA GLN A 84 -13.92 23.74 4.48
C GLN A 84 -13.14 23.03 5.60
N GLY A 85 -11.81 22.86 5.44
CA GLY A 85 -10.97 22.29 6.48
C GLY A 85 -10.90 23.13 7.76
N SER A 86 -10.32 22.54 8.80
CA SER A 86 -10.00 23.23 10.06
C SER A 86 -9.05 24.42 9.84
N ALA A 87 -8.88 25.27 10.85
CA ALA A 87 -7.90 26.36 10.77
C ALA A 87 -6.47 25.84 10.51
N ILE A 88 -6.13 24.67 11.08
CA ILE A 88 -4.83 24.01 10.94
C ILE A 88 -4.65 23.47 9.51
N GLU A 89 -5.65 22.75 9.00
CA GLU A 89 -5.64 22.23 7.62
C GLU A 89 -5.54 23.37 6.61
N LYS A 90 -6.35 24.42 6.76
CA LYS A 90 -6.31 25.59 5.88
C LYS A 90 -4.95 26.25 5.85
N ALA A 91 -4.31 26.39 7.02
CA ALA A 91 -2.96 26.94 7.12
C ALA A 91 -1.93 26.06 6.39
N LEU A 92 -1.99 24.74 6.58
CA LEU A 92 -1.09 23.79 5.92
C LEU A 92 -1.26 23.80 4.39
N TYR A 93 -2.50 23.72 3.90
CA TYR A 93 -2.79 23.54 2.48
C TYR A 93 -2.75 24.84 1.68
N LYS A 94 -2.70 26.01 2.33
CA LYS A 94 -2.85 27.33 1.71
C LYS A 94 -2.08 27.46 0.39
N GLU A 95 -0.78 27.17 0.39
CA GLU A 95 0.11 27.32 -0.76
C GLU A 95 0.58 25.98 -1.37
N MET A 96 0.06 24.85 -0.87
CA MET A 96 0.48 23.51 -1.30
C MET A 96 0.02 23.22 -2.73
N SER A 97 0.90 22.81 -3.65
CA SER A 97 0.45 22.30 -4.96
C SER A 97 -0.08 20.87 -4.87
N GLU A 98 -0.76 20.37 -5.91
CA GLU A 98 -1.14 18.95 -6.00
C GLU A 98 0.09 18.03 -5.90
N SER A 99 1.19 18.44 -6.53
CA SER A 99 2.46 17.70 -6.47
C SER A 99 3.06 17.70 -5.05
N ASP A 100 2.95 18.81 -4.32
CA ASP A 100 3.37 18.88 -2.91
C ASP A 100 2.51 17.96 -2.03
N LEU A 101 1.20 17.91 -2.27
CA LEU A 101 0.30 17.02 -1.56
C LEU A 101 0.69 15.55 -1.81
N VAL A 102 0.90 15.14 -3.07
CA VAL A 102 1.36 13.78 -3.39
C VAL A 102 2.70 13.45 -2.71
N ALA A 103 3.66 14.37 -2.74
CA ALA A 103 4.94 14.18 -2.07
C ALA A 103 4.78 14.01 -0.55
N ARG A 104 3.90 14.82 0.06
CA ARG A 104 3.55 14.76 1.48
C ARG A 104 2.90 13.43 1.87
N LEU A 105 1.95 12.94 1.07
CA LEU A 105 1.25 11.66 1.30
C LEU A 105 2.20 10.45 1.32
N ILE A 106 3.41 10.58 0.77
CA ILE A 106 4.47 9.56 0.82
C ILE A 106 5.45 9.82 1.96
N LYS A 107 5.90 11.07 2.13
CA LYS A 107 6.99 11.43 3.05
C LYS A 107 6.58 11.54 4.51
N MET A 108 5.37 12.02 4.80
CA MET A 108 4.93 12.37 6.16
C MET A 108 4.34 11.18 6.92
N ARG A 109 4.97 10.01 6.76
CA ARG A 109 4.55 8.74 7.32
C ARG A 109 5.39 8.33 8.55
N PRO A 110 4.82 7.76 9.62
CA PRO A 110 5.58 7.03 10.64
C PRO A 110 6.34 5.83 10.06
N LEU A 111 7.26 5.27 10.83
CA LEU A 111 7.99 4.07 10.45
C LEU A 111 7.07 2.85 10.44
N HIS A 112 6.29 2.69 11.50
CA HIS A 112 5.39 1.56 11.70
C HIS A 112 4.05 2.10 12.20
N PHE A 113 2.97 1.54 11.67
CA PHE A 113 1.59 1.78 12.08
C PHE A 113 0.78 0.49 11.91
N THR A 114 0.16 -0.04 12.97
CA THR A 114 -0.65 -1.27 12.85
C THR A 114 -1.76 -1.36 13.92
N ASN A 115 -2.58 -2.42 13.82
CA ASN A 115 -3.72 -2.74 14.69
C ASN A 115 -4.87 -1.72 14.72
N ALA A 116 -5.95 -2.03 15.46
CA ALA A 116 -7.10 -1.15 15.67
C ALA A 116 -6.88 -0.06 16.74
N ASN A 117 -5.78 -0.16 17.51
CA ASN A 117 -5.38 0.86 18.49
C ASN A 117 -4.30 1.80 17.94
N ASP A 118 -4.04 1.73 16.63
CA ASP A 118 -3.06 2.54 15.91
C ASP A 118 -1.70 2.56 16.63
N TYR A 119 -1.17 1.36 16.94
CA TYR A 119 0.18 1.25 17.48
C TYR A 119 1.15 1.82 16.46
N THR A 120 1.99 2.74 16.89
CA THR A 120 2.80 3.56 16.01
C THR A 120 4.25 3.59 16.50
N VAL A 121 5.19 3.61 15.56
CA VAL A 121 6.57 4.03 15.79
C VAL A 121 6.85 5.26 14.93
N LEU A 122 7.00 6.41 15.60
CA LEU A 122 7.27 7.69 14.97
C LEU A 122 8.73 7.79 14.51
N ARG A 123 9.02 8.72 13.59
CA ARG A 123 10.38 8.90 13.04
C ARG A 123 11.42 9.34 14.08
N ASN A 124 10.97 9.96 15.17
CA ASN A 124 11.79 10.36 16.31
C ASN A 124 11.99 9.23 17.36
N GLY A 125 11.44 8.03 17.12
CA GLY A 125 11.59 6.87 17.99
C GLY A 125 10.54 6.73 19.10
N VAL A 126 9.64 7.71 19.26
CA VAL A 126 8.45 7.57 20.12
C VAL A 126 7.60 6.41 19.62
N ARG A 127 7.14 5.57 20.55
CA ARG A 127 6.36 4.37 20.24
C ARG A 127 5.20 4.20 21.23
N GLY A 128 4.07 3.72 20.74
CA GLY A 128 2.90 3.46 21.58
C GLY A 128 1.60 3.41 20.79
N SER A 129 0.50 3.12 21.48
CA SER A 129 -0.85 3.23 20.92
C SER A 129 -1.28 4.69 20.95
N LEU A 130 -1.29 5.33 19.78
CA LEU A 130 -1.51 6.78 19.64
C LEU A 130 -2.87 7.11 18.98
N ARG A 131 -3.82 6.16 19.00
CA ARG A 131 -5.16 6.31 18.40
C ARG A 131 -5.84 7.64 18.69
N HIS A 132 -5.89 8.07 19.95
CA HIS A 132 -6.56 9.33 20.31
C HIS A 132 -5.87 10.56 19.71
N GLU A 133 -4.55 10.53 19.56
CA GLU A 133 -3.82 11.61 18.89
C GLU A 133 -4.08 11.59 17.39
N TRP A 134 -4.03 10.42 16.74
CA TRP A 134 -4.34 10.25 15.32
C TRP A 134 -5.73 10.77 14.95
N LEU A 135 -6.75 10.49 15.78
CA LEU A 135 -8.11 10.98 15.59
C LEU A 135 -8.24 12.52 15.65
N ARG A 136 -7.26 13.21 16.26
CA ARG A 136 -7.25 14.66 16.40
C ARG A 136 -6.37 15.36 15.37
N VAL A 137 -5.49 14.66 14.66
CA VAL A 137 -4.58 15.24 13.67
C VAL A 137 -5.36 16.01 12.60
N GLY A 138 -5.04 17.28 12.42
CA GLY A 138 -5.70 18.20 11.51
C GLY A 138 -7.07 18.71 11.97
N THR A 139 -7.48 18.45 13.21
CA THR A 139 -8.71 18.98 13.80
C THR A 139 -8.42 20.13 14.76
N GLU A 140 -9.44 20.89 15.16
CA GLU A 140 -9.30 21.92 16.20
C GLU A 140 -8.83 21.37 17.56
N GLN A 141 -8.97 20.06 17.79
CA GLN A 141 -8.50 19.38 19.00
C GLN A 141 -7.04 18.92 18.92
N GLU A 142 -6.34 19.14 17.80
CA GLU A 142 -4.93 18.75 17.65
C GLU A 142 -4.03 19.38 18.72
N SER A 143 -4.40 20.54 19.26
CA SER A 143 -3.71 21.19 20.38
C SER A 143 -3.61 20.33 21.66
N GLN A 144 -4.38 19.25 21.75
CA GLN A 144 -4.33 18.26 22.85
C GLN A 144 -3.31 17.14 22.61
N ASN A 145 -2.69 17.07 21.43
CA ASN A 145 -1.70 16.05 21.10
C ASN A 145 -0.34 16.39 21.71
N ASN A 146 0.45 15.35 21.96
CA ASN A 146 1.81 15.49 22.53
C ASN A 146 2.89 15.10 21.53
N HIS A 147 2.56 14.26 20.55
CA HIS A 147 3.54 13.58 19.70
C HIS A 147 3.26 13.71 18.21
N ILE A 148 1.99 13.79 17.82
CA ILE A 148 1.59 13.75 16.41
C ILE A 148 0.82 15.02 16.04
N PHE A 149 1.33 15.74 15.05
CA PHE A 149 0.75 16.97 14.52
C PHE A 149 0.67 16.88 13.00
N LEU A 150 -0.33 17.54 12.41
CA LEU A 150 -0.57 17.54 10.97
C LEU A 150 0.64 18.10 10.20
N SER A 151 1.38 19.03 10.79
CA SER A 151 2.62 19.56 10.21
C SER A 151 3.65 18.46 9.92
N ASP A 152 3.71 17.40 10.75
CA ASP A 152 4.70 16.33 10.69
C ASP A 152 4.15 15.00 10.14
N TYR A 153 2.85 14.75 10.26
CA TYR A 153 2.22 13.47 9.90
C TYR A 153 0.87 13.67 9.20
N LEU A 154 0.34 12.60 8.62
CA LEU A 154 -0.93 12.63 7.90
C LEU A 154 -2.15 12.60 8.84
N SER A 155 -3.24 13.27 8.47
CA SER A 155 -4.56 13.02 9.07
C SER A 155 -5.21 11.74 8.52
N TYR A 156 -6.27 11.23 9.15
CA TYR A 156 -7.03 10.08 8.60
C TYR A 156 -7.61 10.35 7.20
N ASP A 157 -8.00 11.59 6.90
CA ASP A 157 -8.49 11.96 5.57
C ASP A 157 -7.35 11.89 4.54
N GLU A 158 -6.15 12.35 4.91
CA GLU A 158 -4.95 12.20 4.09
C GLU A 158 -4.55 10.71 3.95
N MET A 159 -4.71 9.89 4.99
CA MET A 159 -4.45 8.44 4.91
C MET A 159 -5.36 7.77 3.89
N LEU A 160 -6.63 8.15 3.81
CA LEU A 160 -7.55 7.61 2.81
C LEU A 160 -7.10 7.99 1.39
N LEU A 161 -6.67 9.23 1.17
CA LEU A 161 -6.11 9.64 -0.13
C LEU A 161 -4.79 8.94 -0.45
N ALA A 162 -3.89 8.82 0.54
CA ALA A 162 -2.61 8.11 0.40
C ALA A 162 -2.80 6.63 0.04
N SER A 163 -3.92 6.03 0.44
CA SER A 163 -4.24 4.62 0.14
C SER A 163 -4.53 4.35 -1.35
N LEU A 164 -4.72 5.39 -2.17
CA LEU A 164 -4.91 5.27 -3.62
C LEU A 164 -3.60 5.46 -4.41
N LEU A 165 -2.51 5.83 -3.74
CA LEU A 165 -1.20 5.96 -4.37
C LEU A 165 -0.49 4.61 -4.47
N ALA A 166 0.29 4.43 -5.53
CA ALA A 166 1.23 3.33 -5.66
C ALA A 166 2.67 3.85 -5.60
N VAL A 167 3.61 3.00 -5.18
CA VAL A 167 5.05 3.26 -5.33
C VAL A 167 5.67 2.12 -6.12
N SER A 168 6.30 2.45 -7.23
CA SER A 168 6.89 1.48 -8.17
C SER A 168 8.36 1.78 -8.37
N GLY A 169 9.17 0.73 -8.41
CA GLY A 169 10.58 0.86 -8.75
C GLY A 169 11.21 -0.49 -9.09
N PRO A 170 12.32 -0.49 -9.86
CA PRO A 170 13.15 -1.68 -10.00
C PRO A 170 13.75 -2.07 -8.65
N THR A 171 13.97 -3.36 -8.45
CA THR A 171 14.57 -3.88 -7.22
C THR A 171 15.46 -5.07 -7.49
N HIS A 172 16.43 -5.26 -6.60
CA HIS A 172 17.07 -6.56 -6.40
C HIS A 172 16.17 -7.41 -5.49
N PHE A 173 16.02 -8.69 -5.82
CA PHE A 173 15.50 -9.68 -4.89
C PHE A 173 16.65 -10.56 -4.41
N ILE A 174 16.63 -10.94 -3.13
CA ILE A 174 17.68 -11.76 -2.51
C ILE A 174 17.23 -13.18 -2.13
N ASN A 175 15.92 -13.44 -2.21
CA ASN A 175 15.29 -14.73 -1.97
C ASN A 175 13.92 -14.79 -2.67
N SER A 176 13.18 -15.90 -2.50
CA SER A 176 11.90 -16.12 -3.17
C SER A 176 10.74 -15.23 -2.68
N GLY A 177 10.89 -14.50 -1.57
CA GLY A 177 9.85 -13.60 -1.06
C GLY A 177 8.73 -14.29 -0.28
N SER A 178 9.00 -15.47 0.29
CA SER A 178 8.09 -16.13 1.25
C SER A 178 7.90 -15.28 2.51
N ARG A 179 6.78 -15.45 3.22
CA ARG A 179 6.46 -14.67 4.42
C ARG A 179 7.52 -14.78 5.53
N GLY A 180 8.15 -15.95 5.65
CA GLY A 180 9.18 -16.23 6.64
C GLY A 180 10.61 -15.98 6.18
N ASN A 181 10.84 -15.15 5.15
CA ASN A 181 12.16 -15.02 4.55
C ASN A 181 13.19 -14.28 5.44
N ASN A 182 12.75 -13.37 6.33
CA ASN A 182 13.57 -12.68 7.33
C ASN A 182 14.85 -12.00 6.80
N GLY A 183 14.96 -11.73 5.50
CA GLY A 183 16.14 -11.11 4.88
C GLY A 183 17.31 -12.07 4.69
N HIS A 184 17.06 -13.37 4.79
CA HIS A 184 18.07 -14.41 4.61
C HIS A 184 18.21 -14.77 3.13
N LEU A 185 19.43 -15.12 2.72
CA LEU A 185 19.68 -15.77 1.44
C LEU A 185 19.26 -17.23 1.55
N ASP A 186 18.58 -17.75 0.52
CA ASP A 186 18.19 -19.15 0.44
C ASP A 186 18.58 -19.75 -0.92
N PRO A 187 19.78 -20.34 -1.04
CA PRO A 187 20.22 -20.97 -2.28
C PRO A 187 19.38 -22.18 -2.70
N SER A 188 18.59 -22.76 -1.78
CA SER A 188 17.75 -23.93 -2.09
C SER A 188 16.46 -23.57 -2.83
N LYS A 189 16.07 -22.29 -2.81
CA LYS A 189 14.86 -21.77 -3.46
C LYS A 189 15.22 -20.75 -4.54
N PRO A 190 15.22 -21.16 -5.82
CA PRO A 190 15.46 -20.24 -6.93
C PRO A 190 14.48 -19.06 -6.92
N HIS A 191 15.01 -17.86 -7.12
CA HIS A 191 14.26 -16.62 -7.22
C HIS A 191 14.68 -15.83 -8.45
N GLN A 192 13.83 -14.92 -8.92
CA GLN A 192 14.26 -13.92 -9.89
C GLN A 192 15.23 -12.97 -9.21
N PRO A 193 16.40 -12.67 -9.79
CA PRO A 193 17.36 -11.73 -9.17
C PRO A 193 16.91 -10.27 -9.25
N ARG A 194 16.06 -9.96 -10.24
CA ARG A 194 15.65 -8.61 -10.65
C ARG A 194 14.15 -8.61 -10.95
N GLY A 195 13.50 -7.48 -10.73
CA GLY A 195 12.13 -7.22 -11.21
C GLY A 195 11.68 -5.82 -10.85
N ILE A 196 10.39 -5.56 -11.05
CA ILE A 196 9.72 -4.37 -10.55
C ILE A 196 8.90 -4.77 -9.33
N ILE A 197 8.92 -3.95 -8.29
CA ILE A 197 8.09 -4.12 -7.10
C ILE A 197 7.20 -2.90 -6.89
N VAL A 198 5.91 -3.16 -6.70
CA VAL A 198 4.87 -2.12 -6.62
C VAL A 198 4.15 -2.23 -5.28
N GLY A 199 4.29 -1.21 -4.43
CA GLY A 199 3.54 -1.09 -3.17
C GLY A 199 2.13 -0.58 -3.44
N LEU A 200 1.12 -1.32 -2.98
CA LEU A 200 -0.30 -1.00 -3.18
C LEU A 200 -1.06 -1.20 -1.88
N VAL A 201 -2.08 -0.38 -1.67
CA VAL A 201 -2.90 -0.43 -0.45
C VAL A 201 -4.29 -0.97 -0.79
N GLY A 202 -4.77 -1.91 0.02
CA GLY A 202 -6.14 -2.41 -0.03
C GLY A 202 -7.08 -1.69 0.94
N PRO A 203 -8.39 -1.98 0.88
CA PRO A 203 -9.36 -1.34 1.78
C PRO A 203 -9.10 -1.72 3.25
N ARG A 204 -9.01 -0.71 4.14
CA ARG A 204 -8.84 -0.89 5.59
C ARG A 204 -10.17 -0.68 6.31
N LEU A 205 -10.72 -1.75 6.88
CA LEU A 205 -12.05 -1.75 7.52
C LEU A 205 -12.04 -1.79 9.05
N HIS A 206 -10.86 -1.84 9.68
CA HIS A 206 -10.75 -2.02 11.14
C HIS A 206 -10.94 -0.75 11.97
N GLN A 207 -10.89 0.44 11.36
CA GLN A 207 -11.12 1.70 12.07
C GLN A 207 -12.54 2.20 11.81
N LEU A 208 -13.42 2.02 12.80
CA LEU A 208 -14.84 2.39 12.68
C LEU A 208 -15.00 3.87 12.31
N GLY A 209 -15.72 4.14 11.22
CA GLY A 209 -16.07 5.50 10.78
C GLY A 209 -14.93 6.30 10.14
N HIS A 210 -13.78 5.67 9.85
CA HIS A 210 -12.66 6.27 9.13
C HIS A 210 -12.19 5.38 7.98
N MET A 211 -11.38 5.93 7.09
CA MET A 211 -10.80 5.19 5.95
C MET A 211 -11.91 4.53 5.12
N ASP A 212 -11.63 3.36 4.56
CA ASP A 212 -12.59 2.64 3.74
C ASP A 212 -13.82 2.17 4.53
N HIS A 213 -13.75 1.99 5.86
CA HIS A 213 -14.94 1.70 6.67
C HIS A 213 -15.99 2.82 6.53
N ALA A 214 -15.58 4.09 6.45
CA ALA A 214 -16.52 5.21 6.29
C ALA A 214 -17.23 5.22 4.93
N LEU A 215 -16.63 4.56 3.92
CA LEU A 215 -17.20 4.44 2.58
C LEU A 215 -18.05 3.18 2.42
N LEU A 216 -17.70 2.10 3.14
CA LEU A 216 -18.15 0.74 2.83
C LEU A 216 -19.10 0.14 3.85
N CYS A 217 -18.98 0.52 5.11
CA CYS A 217 -19.70 -0.13 6.20
C CYS A 217 -20.84 0.75 6.70
N PRO A 218 -21.91 0.15 7.27
CA PRO A 218 -22.95 0.90 7.91
C PRO A 218 -22.38 1.85 8.96
N THR A 219 -22.93 3.06 9.03
CA THR A 219 -22.56 3.98 10.11
C THR A 219 -22.98 3.32 11.43
N PRO A 220 -22.06 3.06 12.37
CA PRO A 220 -22.46 2.38 13.59
C PRO A 220 -23.48 3.27 14.33
N ARG A 221 -24.61 2.70 14.76
CA ARG A 221 -25.53 3.38 15.69
C ARG A 221 -24.83 3.49 17.03
N LEU A 222 -24.06 4.56 17.22
CA LEU A 222 -23.28 4.72 18.44
C LEU A 222 -24.16 5.33 19.52
N SER A 223 -24.45 4.53 20.55
CA SER A 223 -24.76 5.02 21.88
C SER A 223 -23.56 5.84 22.38
N SER A 224 -23.70 7.17 22.37
CA SER A 224 -22.86 8.17 23.05
C SER A 224 -21.33 7.98 22.99
N GLY A 225 -20.64 8.77 22.15
CA GLY A 225 -19.35 9.36 22.57
C GLY A 225 -18.06 9.00 21.82
N ILE A 226 -18.07 8.33 20.66
CA ILE A 226 -16.85 8.27 19.83
C ILE A 226 -16.67 9.63 19.12
N PRO A 227 -15.49 10.29 19.22
CA PRO A 227 -15.25 11.56 18.56
C PRO A 227 -15.27 11.35 17.04
N ARG A 228 -16.24 12.01 16.39
CA ARG A 228 -16.33 12.42 14.98
C ARG A 228 -15.77 11.45 13.92
N ALA A 229 -16.68 10.94 13.08
CA ALA A 229 -16.39 10.24 11.83
C ALA A 229 -15.52 11.08 10.87
N GLN A 230 -14.92 10.41 9.89
CA GLN A 230 -14.30 10.98 8.69
C GLN A 230 -15.07 12.22 8.18
N ASP A 231 -14.33 13.22 7.68
CA ASP A 231 -14.93 14.44 7.16
C ASP A 231 -16.00 14.11 6.09
N PRO A 232 -17.29 14.45 6.31
CA PRO A 232 -18.35 14.06 5.39
C PRO A 232 -18.17 14.60 3.97
N GLY A 233 -17.50 15.74 3.79
CA GLY A 233 -17.19 16.23 2.45
C GLY A 233 -16.08 15.45 1.78
N VAL A 234 -15.08 14.98 2.54
CA VAL A 234 -14.10 14.02 2.01
C VAL A 234 -14.79 12.72 1.61
N THR A 235 -15.68 12.18 2.43
CA THR A 235 -16.48 10.99 2.09
C THR A 235 -17.23 11.18 0.77
N ARG A 236 -17.91 12.31 0.57
CA ARG A 236 -18.62 12.62 -0.69
C ARG A 236 -17.68 12.70 -1.89
N LEU A 237 -16.53 13.37 -1.76
CA LEU A 237 -15.53 13.44 -2.85
C LEU A 237 -15.07 12.04 -3.29
N PHE A 238 -14.90 11.12 -2.34
CA PHE A 238 -14.53 9.74 -2.66
C PHE A 238 -15.67 8.96 -3.29
N GLN A 239 -16.91 9.13 -2.84
CA GLN A 239 -18.09 8.52 -3.46
C GLN A 239 -18.25 8.98 -4.92
N GLU A 240 -18.16 10.30 -5.17
CA GLU A 240 -18.18 10.89 -6.50
C GLU A 240 -17.03 10.37 -7.38
N PHE A 241 -15.81 10.31 -6.83
CA PHE A 241 -14.64 9.78 -7.54
C PHE A 241 -14.78 8.29 -7.86
N LEU A 242 -15.28 7.47 -6.95
CA LEU A 242 -15.45 6.05 -7.17
C LEU A 242 -16.64 5.75 -8.09
N GLY A 243 -17.59 6.69 -8.19
CA GLY A 243 -18.79 6.57 -9.01
C GLY A 243 -19.85 5.69 -8.38
N GLU A 244 -19.84 5.58 -7.06
CA GLU A 244 -20.73 4.73 -6.28
C GLU A 244 -21.30 5.56 -5.12
N GLU A 245 -22.56 5.36 -4.76
CA GLU A 245 -23.19 5.99 -3.60
C GLU A 245 -23.61 4.91 -2.61
N ALA A 246 -22.97 4.87 -1.45
CA ALA A 246 -23.32 3.93 -0.41
C ALA A 246 -24.55 4.41 0.36
N ASP A 247 -25.57 3.55 0.48
CA ASP A 247 -26.78 3.85 1.25
C ASP A 247 -26.55 3.84 2.79
N GLY A 248 -25.39 3.33 3.22
CA GLY A 248 -24.97 3.30 4.61
C GLY A 248 -25.74 2.31 5.50
N THR A 249 -26.49 1.37 4.91
CA THR A 249 -27.34 0.41 5.63
C THR A 249 -26.72 -0.97 5.75
N ALA A 250 -25.90 -1.38 4.79
CA ALA A 250 -25.20 -2.66 4.74
C ALA A 250 -23.75 -2.46 4.25
N PHE A 251 -22.97 -3.55 4.18
CA PHE A 251 -21.68 -3.52 3.53
C PHE A 251 -21.84 -3.28 2.03
N ASP A 252 -21.27 -2.20 1.51
CA ASP A 252 -21.40 -1.83 0.10
C ASP A 252 -20.35 -2.56 -0.76
N VAL A 253 -20.81 -3.59 -1.45
CA VAL A 253 -19.99 -4.41 -2.34
C VAL A 253 -19.57 -3.64 -3.59
N ALA A 254 -20.42 -2.76 -4.13
CA ALA A 254 -20.12 -2.00 -5.33
C ALA A 254 -19.00 -0.98 -5.05
N MET A 255 -19.13 -0.25 -3.95
CA MET A 255 -18.11 0.65 -3.43
C MET A 255 -16.80 -0.10 -3.11
N TYR A 256 -16.87 -1.31 -2.51
CA TYR A 256 -15.68 -2.12 -2.21
C TYR A 256 -14.89 -2.44 -3.48
N LYS A 257 -15.61 -2.88 -4.52
CA LYS A 257 -15.03 -3.18 -5.82
C LYS A 257 -14.50 -1.93 -6.52
N ALA A 258 -15.25 -0.83 -6.52
CA ALA A 258 -14.79 0.45 -7.08
C ALA A 258 -13.51 0.95 -6.39
N ARG A 259 -13.41 0.80 -5.06
CA ARG A 259 -12.21 1.13 -4.30
C ARG A 259 -11.02 0.24 -4.66
N LEU A 260 -11.22 -1.06 -4.80
CA LEU A 260 -10.18 -2.01 -5.22
C LEU A 260 -9.68 -1.75 -6.64
N ARG A 261 -10.61 -1.39 -7.55
CA ARG A 261 -10.33 -1.11 -8.96
C ARG A 261 -9.14 -0.19 -9.13
N ILE A 262 -9.07 0.90 -8.35
CA ILE A 262 -7.99 1.89 -8.46
C ILE A 262 -6.61 1.25 -8.22
N SER A 263 -6.47 0.40 -7.20
CA SER A 263 -5.20 -0.29 -6.89
C SER A 263 -4.87 -1.36 -7.94
N ILE A 264 -5.88 -2.11 -8.42
CA ILE A 264 -5.71 -3.17 -9.42
C ILE A 264 -5.33 -2.58 -10.79
N GLU A 265 -6.08 -1.59 -11.28
CA GLU A 265 -5.80 -0.92 -12.55
C GLU A 265 -4.42 -0.24 -12.51
N SER A 266 -4.04 0.37 -11.38
CA SER A 266 -2.70 0.97 -11.23
C SER A 266 -1.58 -0.06 -11.39
N LEU A 267 -1.73 -1.27 -10.84
CA LEU A 267 -0.74 -2.34 -11.03
C LEU A 267 -0.63 -2.76 -12.49
N LEU A 268 -1.77 -3.04 -13.13
CA LEU A 268 -1.81 -3.59 -14.48
C LEU A 268 -1.25 -2.59 -15.49
N LEU A 269 -1.63 -1.32 -15.39
CA LEU A 269 -1.13 -0.25 -16.25
C LEU A 269 0.37 0.01 -16.03
N GLU A 270 0.83 0.02 -14.77
CA GLU A 270 2.25 0.19 -14.46
C GLU A 270 3.09 -0.98 -14.97
N ALA A 271 2.60 -2.22 -14.83
CA ALA A 271 3.27 -3.40 -15.33
C ALA A 271 3.40 -3.37 -16.87
N ASP A 272 2.33 -2.99 -17.55
CA ASP A 272 2.29 -2.85 -19.01
C ASP A 272 3.32 -1.81 -19.49
N ASP A 273 3.36 -0.65 -18.84
CA ASP A 273 4.35 0.40 -19.14
C ASP A 273 5.79 -0.05 -18.89
N ARG A 274 6.05 -0.73 -17.77
CA ARG A 274 7.39 -1.22 -17.41
C ARG A 274 7.88 -2.26 -18.40
N ALA A 275 7.01 -3.17 -18.84
CA ALA A 275 7.34 -4.15 -19.86
C ALA A 275 7.58 -3.51 -21.23
N ALA A 276 6.75 -2.54 -21.62
CA ALA A 276 6.96 -1.75 -22.83
C ALA A 276 8.33 -1.04 -22.84
N GLN A 277 8.68 -0.37 -21.73
CA GLN A 277 9.97 0.31 -21.56
C GLN A 277 11.16 -0.67 -21.61
N ALA A 278 10.98 -1.88 -21.10
CA ALA A 278 11.98 -2.93 -21.14
C ALA A 278 12.01 -3.70 -22.47
N GLY A 279 11.11 -3.41 -23.42
CA GLY A 279 11.03 -4.10 -24.71
C GLY A 279 10.66 -5.59 -24.58
N THR A 280 9.88 -5.96 -23.57
CA THR A 280 9.47 -7.34 -23.27
C THR A 280 8.00 -7.41 -22.86
N THR A 281 7.55 -8.56 -22.34
CA THR A 281 6.23 -8.76 -21.72
C THR A 281 6.34 -8.91 -20.20
N ALA A 282 5.24 -8.69 -19.49
CA ALA A 282 5.16 -8.74 -18.04
C ALA A 282 4.48 -10.02 -17.53
N TYR A 283 5.14 -10.65 -16.56
CA TYR A 283 4.54 -11.59 -15.63
C TYR A 283 4.18 -10.82 -14.35
N VAL A 284 2.88 -10.58 -14.13
CA VAL A 284 2.39 -9.79 -13.00
C VAL A 284 1.97 -10.69 -11.86
N GLN A 285 2.52 -10.49 -10.67
CA GLN A 285 2.04 -11.13 -9.44
C GLN A 285 1.23 -10.13 -8.61
N LEU A 286 -0.06 -10.44 -8.41
CA LEU A 286 -0.98 -9.63 -7.62
C LEU A 286 -1.13 -10.19 -6.20
N ALA A 287 -0.75 -9.40 -5.21
CA ALA A 287 -0.98 -9.69 -3.79
C ALA A 287 -2.47 -9.50 -3.42
N GLY A 288 -2.93 -10.21 -2.40
CA GLY A 288 -4.25 -9.99 -1.83
C GLY A 288 -4.31 -8.66 -1.08
N LEU A 289 -4.91 -7.62 -1.67
CA LEU A 289 -4.97 -6.29 -1.08
C LEU A 289 -6.16 -6.17 -0.12
N GLY A 290 -5.90 -5.93 1.17
CA GLY A 290 -6.94 -5.80 2.19
C GLY A 290 -7.68 -7.11 2.54
N LEU A 291 -7.16 -8.25 2.10
CA LEU A 291 -7.75 -9.58 2.35
C LEU A 291 -7.23 -10.27 3.63
N GLY A 292 -6.25 -9.67 4.30
CA GLY A 292 -5.69 -10.18 5.55
C GLY A 292 -6.48 -9.69 6.76
N VAL A 293 -5.76 -9.16 7.75
CA VAL A 293 -6.33 -8.57 8.97
C VAL A 293 -7.19 -7.32 8.72
N TRP A 294 -7.57 -6.97 7.49
CA TRP A 294 -8.52 -5.90 7.20
C TRP A 294 -9.83 -6.41 6.61
N ALA A 295 -9.92 -7.70 6.28
CA ALA A 295 -11.15 -8.31 5.84
C ALA A 295 -12.10 -8.52 7.04
N VAL A 296 -13.36 -8.20 6.83
CA VAL A 296 -14.47 -8.37 7.79
C VAL A 296 -15.53 -9.36 7.30
N LEU A 297 -15.49 -9.74 6.02
CA LEU A 297 -16.38 -10.73 5.40
C LEU A 297 -15.58 -11.76 4.58
N GLU A 298 -15.99 -13.03 4.64
CA GLU A 298 -15.33 -14.12 3.90
C GLU A 298 -15.48 -13.94 2.37
N GLU A 299 -16.57 -13.30 1.93
CA GLU A 299 -16.87 -13.04 0.52
C GLU A 299 -15.93 -12.01 -0.13
N GLN A 300 -15.11 -11.29 0.64
CA GLN A 300 -14.19 -10.29 0.09
C GLN A 300 -13.16 -10.89 -0.87
N THR A 301 -12.74 -12.15 -0.67
CA THR A 301 -11.84 -12.84 -1.61
C THR A 301 -12.52 -13.09 -2.96
N ARG A 302 -13.81 -13.43 -2.95
CA ARG A 302 -14.63 -13.57 -4.15
C ARG A 302 -14.76 -12.23 -4.88
N TRP A 303 -15.16 -11.17 -4.17
CA TRP A 303 -15.34 -9.85 -4.78
C TRP A 303 -14.05 -9.26 -5.32
N PHE A 304 -12.92 -9.50 -4.65
CA PHE A 304 -11.60 -9.13 -5.13
C PHE A 304 -11.30 -9.78 -6.49
N VAL A 305 -11.47 -11.10 -6.61
CA VAL A 305 -11.22 -11.83 -7.87
C VAL A 305 -12.20 -11.43 -8.96
N GLU A 306 -13.46 -11.17 -8.62
CA GLU A 306 -14.45 -10.65 -9.57
C GLU A 306 -14.07 -9.26 -10.09
N GLU A 307 -13.54 -8.37 -9.25
CA GLU A 307 -13.09 -7.05 -9.71
C GLU A 307 -11.80 -7.13 -10.52
N VAL A 308 -10.89 -8.06 -10.20
CA VAL A 308 -9.73 -8.35 -11.08
C VAL A 308 -10.20 -8.75 -12.48
N ALA A 309 -11.18 -9.66 -12.57
CA ALA A 309 -11.77 -10.05 -13.86
C ALA A 309 -12.35 -8.84 -14.60
N ALA A 310 -13.09 -7.98 -13.90
CA ALA A 310 -13.67 -6.77 -14.47
C ALA A 310 -12.62 -5.75 -14.93
N CYS A 311 -11.49 -5.62 -14.23
CA CYS A 311 -10.38 -4.77 -14.65
C CYS A 311 -9.73 -5.30 -15.94
N LEU A 312 -9.57 -6.62 -16.09
CA LEU A 312 -9.06 -7.22 -17.33
C LEU A 312 -9.96 -6.91 -18.52
N ASP A 313 -11.29 -7.02 -18.37
CA ASP A 313 -12.24 -6.70 -19.44
C ASP A 313 -12.26 -5.19 -19.78
N ARG A 314 -11.93 -4.31 -18.82
CA ARG A 314 -11.97 -2.85 -19.00
C ARG A 314 -10.70 -2.27 -19.61
N LEU A 315 -9.54 -2.91 -19.44
CA LEU A 315 -8.25 -2.34 -19.82
C LEU A 315 -7.72 -2.94 -21.12
N ARG A 316 -7.10 -2.11 -21.95
CA ARG A 316 -6.26 -2.54 -23.07
C ARG A 316 -4.80 -2.60 -22.65
N LEU A 317 -4.32 -3.82 -22.37
CA LEU A 317 -2.93 -4.12 -22.00
C LEU A 317 -2.26 -4.81 -23.18
N ASN A 318 -1.09 -4.33 -23.61
CA ASN A 318 -0.40 -4.86 -24.80
C ASN A 318 0.83 -5.72 -24.45
N HIS A 319 1.33 -5.59 -23.23
CA HIS A 319 2.57 -6.19 -22.77
C HIS A 319 2.38 -7.09 -21.54
N VAL A 320 1.25 -6.99 -20.82
CA VAL A 320 0.90 -7.99 -19.79
C VAL A 320 0.42 -9.27 -20.46
N THR A 321 1.08 -10.39 -20.17
CA THR A 321 0.82 -11.71 -20.76
C THR A 321 0.39 -12.73 -19.71
N THR A 322 0.85 -12.57 -18.46
CA THR A 322 0.46 -13.43 -17.35
C THR A 322 0.08 -12.60 -16.12
N LEU A 323 -1.05 -12.95 -15.50
CA LEU A 323 -1.48 -12.45 -14.19
C LEU A 323 -1.58 -13.60 -13.19
N GLU A 324 -0.72 -13.59 -12.19
CA GLU A 324 -0.64 -14.57 -11.11
C GLU A 324 -1.33 -14.04 -9.84
N LEU A 325 -2.34 -14.78 -9.36
CA LEU A 325 -3.01 -14.60 -8.07
C LEU A 325 -2.55 -15.71 -7.11
N SER A 326 -1.43 -15.45 -6.43
CA SER A 326 -0.82 -16.40 -5.48
C SER A 326 -1.44 -16.28 -4.09
N TRP A 327 -1.73 -17.43 -3.46
CA TRP A 327 -2.28 -17.50 -2.09
C TRP A 327 -3.65 -16.81 -1.91
N ILE A 328 -4.41 -16.65 -2.99
CA ILE A 328 -5.77 -16.09 -2.96
C ILE A 328 -6.78 -17.24 -3.02
N ASP A 329 -7.34 -17.60 -1.86
CA ASP A 329 -8.34 -18.65 -1.74
C ASP A 329 -9.74 -18.11 -2.08
N ALA A 330 -10.04 -18.04 -3.39
CA ALA A 330 -11.35 -17.65 -3.90
C ALA A 330 -12.18 -18.85 -4.41
N PRO A 331 -13.53 -18.76 -4.37
CA PRO A 331 -14.40 -19.81 -4.89
C PRO A 331 -14.07 -20.20 -6.34
N ALA A 332 -14.23 -21.48 -6.68
CA ALA A 332 -13.90 -22.00 -8.01
C ALA A 332 -14.62 -21.26 -9.15
N ALA A 333 -15.87 -20.83 -8.92
CA ALA A 333 -16.65 -20.05 -9.87
C ALA A 333 -15.99 -18.68 -10.18
N ALA A 334 -15.59 -17.92 -9.15
CA ALA A 334 -14.92 -16.64 -9.33
C ALA A 334 -13.56 -16.78 -10.01
N ARG A 335 -12.78 -17.81 -9.64
CA ARG A 335 -11.52 -18.14 -10.32
C ARG A 335 -11.73 -18.48 -11.80
N LYS A 336 -12.83 -19.15 -12.15
CA LYS A 336 -13.18 -19.43 -13.55
C LYS A 336 -13.52 -18.14 -14.29
N VAL A 337 -14.39 -17.29 -13.74
CA VAL A 337 -14.74 -15.99 -14.34
C VAL A 337 -13.50 -15.14 -14.63
N CYS A 338 -12.55 -15.09 -13.69
CA CYS A 338 -11.30 -14.36 -13.88
C CYS A 338 -10.40 -14.96 -14.97
N ARG A 339 -10.33 -16.30 -15.07
CA ARG A 339 -9.61 -16.96 -16.17
C ARG A 339 -10.24 -16.68 -17.52
N ASP A 340 -11.56 -16.80 -17.61
CA ASP A 340 -12.30 -16.52 -18.84
C ASP A 340 -12.11 -15.05 -19.27
N ALA A 341 -12.04 -14.10 -18.32
CA ALA A 341 -11.72 -12.69 -18.60
C ALA A 341 -10.31 -12.52 -19.15
N GLY A 342 -9.32 -13.14 -18.53
CA GLY A 342 -7.95 -13.15 -19.05
C GLY A 342 -7.87 -13.72 -20.47
N GLU A 343 -8.51 -14.86 -20.73
CA GLU A 343 -8.51 -15.50 -22.05
C GLU A 343 -9.10 -14.59 -23.14
N ARG A 344 -10.19 -13.87 -22.85
CA ARG A 344 -10.79 -12.89 -23.79
C ARG A 344 -9.83 -11.80 -24.24
N VAL A 345 -8.90 -11.40 -23.36
CA VAL A 345 -7.94 -10.32 -23.62
C VAL A 345 -6.52 -10.84 -23.87
N GLY A 346 -6.33 -12.16 -24.00
CA GLY A 346 -5.03 -12.77 -24.29
C GLY A 346 -4.07 -12.81 -23.10
N ILE A 347 -4.57 -12.75 -21.86
CA ILE A 347 -3.78 -12.80 -20.62
C ILE A 347 -4.01 -14.15 -19.91
N MET A 348 -2.93 -14.88 -19.65
CA MET A 348 -2.99 -16.10 -18.86
C MET A 348 -3.17 -15.77 -17.38
N VAL A 349 -4.31 -16.16 -16.79
CA VAL A 349 -4.58 -15.97 -15.36
C VAL A 349 -4.28 -17.25 -14.58
N VAL A 350 -3.34 -17.17 -13.65
CA VAL A 350 -2.86 -18.31 -12.85
C VAL A 350 -3.24 -18.13 -11.38
N PHE A 351 -3.81 -19.17 -10.78
CA PHE A 351 -4.03 -19.24 -9.32
C PHE A 351 -3.13 -20.34 -8.76
N ASN A 352 -2.22 -20.00 -7.85
CA ASN A 352 -1.28 -20.96 -7.29
C ASN A 352 -0.85 -20.57 -5.86
N ARG A 353 0.19 -21.23 -5.34
CA ARG A 353 0.81 -20.95 -4.03
C ARG A 353 2.32 -20.70 -4.16
N ARG A 354 2.73 -20.07 -5.26
CA ARG A 354 4.14 -19.73 -5.52
C ARG A 354 4.57 -18.57 -4.62
N ASP A 355 5.83 -18.56 -4.23
CA ASP A 355 6.42 -17.39 -3.58
C ASP A 355 6.57 -16.25 -4.61
N ARG A 356 6.30 -15.00 -4.21
CA ARG A 356 6.13 -13.86 -5.15
C ARG A 356 7.32 -13.62 -6.07
N CYS A 357 8.54 -13.77 -5.54
CA CYS A 357 9.80 -13.55 -6.25
C CYS A 357 10.41 -14.85 -6.78
N GLY A 358 9.70 -15.98 -6.74
CA GLY A 358 10.21 -17.25 -7.24
C GLY A 358 10.73 -17.14 -8.69
N LYS A 359 11.68 -18.00 -9.06
CA LYS A 359 12.21 -18.00 -10.44
C LYS A 359 11.07 -18.32 -11.43
N LEU A 360 10.96 -17.53 -12.50
CA LEU A 360 10.04 -17.83 -13.59
C LEU A 360 10.68 -18.81 -14.57
N ALA A 361 9.85 -19.59 -15.26
CA ALA A 361 10.28 -20.42 -16.37
C ALA A 361 10.48 -19.61 -17.67
N SER A 362 9.92 -18.40 -17.72
CA SER A 362 10.05 -17.45 -18.83
C SER A 362 11.07 -16.35 -18.51
N GLU A 363 11.51 -15.64 -19.54
CA GLU A 363 12.39 -14.46 -19.45
C GLU A 363 11.58 -13.14 -19.38
N GLU A 364 10.31 -13.24 -18.98
CA GLU A 364 9.42 -12.09 -18.85
C GLU A 364 9.84 -11.18 -17.69
N LEU A 365 9.48 -9.90 -17.79
CA LEU A 365 9.66 -8.98 -16.68
C LEU A 365 8.73 -9.39 -15.53
N LEU A 366 9.32 -9.82 -14.41
CA LEU A 366 8.56 -10.04 -13.19
C LEU A 366 8.17 -8.69 -12.58
N VAL A 367 6.88 -8.42 -12.49
CA VAL A 367 6.30 -7.28 -11.76
C VAL A 367 5.52 -7.83 -10.57
N VAL A 368 6.04 -7.63 -9.37
CA VAL A 368 5.37 -8.09 -8.13
C VAL A 368 4.70 -6.94 -7.43
N SER A 369 3.54 -7.19 -6.85
CA SER A 369 2.93 -6.28 -5.90
C SER A 369 3.10 -6.77 -4.47
N TRP A 370 2.97 -5.85 -3.52
CA TRP A 370 2.87 -6.19 -2.10
C TRP A 370 1.80 -5.31 -1.45
N ALA A 371 1.10 -5.90 -0.47
CA ALA A 371 0.08 -5.20 0.29
C ALA A 371 0.78 -4.31 1.32
N TRP A 372 0.68 -3.00 1.12
CA TRP A 372 1.25 -1.96 1.99
C TRP A 372 0.14 -1.26 2.78
N ASP A 373 0.53 -0.57 3.86
CA ASP A 373 -0.27 0.41 4.57
C ASP A 373 -0.23 1.82 3.95
N SER A 374 -1.35 2.54 4.06
CA SER A 374 -1.47 3.93 3.59
C SER A 374 -0.66 4.95 4.37
N ILE A 375 -0.16 4.58 5.57
CA ILE A 375 0.41 5.53 6.52
C ILE A 375 1.80 5.14 7.03
N SER A 376 2.29 3.92 6.81
CA SER A 376 3.65 3.54 7.23
C SER A 376 4.68 3.79 6.12
N LEU A 377 5.96 3.90 6.48
CA LEU A 377 7.05 3.74 5.52
C LEU A 377 7.10 2.30 4.98
N PRO A 378 7.73 2.05 3.82
CA PRO A 378 7.78 0.70 3.28
C PRO A 378 8.38 -0.29 4.25
N GLY A 379 7.72 -1.44 4.41
CA GLY A 379 8.09 -2.48 5.35
C GLY A 379 7.32 -2.48 6.67
N ASN A 380 6.67 -1.37 7.05
CA ASN A 380 5.82 -1.24 8.23
C ASN A 380 6.43 -1.88 9.51
N GLU A 381 5.96 -3.06 9.93
CA GLU A 381 6.47 -3.79 11.09
C GLU A 381 7.98 -4.12 11.01
N TYR A 382 8.56 -4.12 9.81
CA TYR A 382 9.99 -4.20 9.55
C TYR A 382 10.77 -3.25 10.46
N TRP A 383 10.34 -1.99 10.57
CA TRP A 383 11.02 -0.96 11.36
C TRP A 383 10.98 -1.20 12.88
N SER A 384 10.18 -2.17 13.33
CA SER A 384 10.16 -2.65 14.71
C SER A 384 10.88 -3.98 14.93
N GLY A 385 11.50 -4.52 13.89
CA GLY A 385 12.22 -5.80 13.92
C GLY A 385 11.33 -7.02 13.77
N TYR A 386 10.04 -6.87 13.45
CA TYR A 386 9.16 -8.00 13.14
C TYR A 386 9.26 -8.30 11.64
N LEU A 387 10.05 -9.30 11.30
CA LEU A 387 10.48 -9.54 9.90
C LEU A 387 9.58 -10.52 9.12
N ASN A 388 8.54 -11.06 9.73
CA ASN A 388 7.66 -12.10 9.15
C ASN A 388 6.18 -11.99 9.55
N SER A 389 5.75 -10.87 10.14
CA SER A 389 4.40 -10.69 10.68
C SER A 389 3.33 -10.44 9.62
N SER A 390 3.72 -9.86 8.49
CA SER A 390 2.84 -9.26 7.49
C SER A 390 3.47 -9.36 6.09
N ASP A 391 2.76 -8.84 5.09
CA ASP A 391 3.31 -8.73 3.73
C ASP A 391 4.42 -7.68 3.64
N ASP A 392 4.25 -6.58 4.38
CA ASP A 392 5.17 -5.46 4.46
C ASP A 392 6.62 -5.86 4.81
N PRO A 393 6.90 -6.50 5.96
CA PRO A 393 8.25 -6.90 6.29
C PRO A 393 8.75 -8.00 5.37
N ALA A 394 7.89 -8.87 4.84
CA ALA A 394 8.31 -9.90 3.90
C ALA A 394 8.84 -9.28 2.60
N ALA A 395 8.15 -8.26 2.07
CA ALA A 395 8.56 -7.49 0.90
C ALA A 395 9.85 -6.69 1.18
N ALA A 396 9.93 -6.01 2.33
CA ALA A 396 11.13 -5.29 2.74
C ALA A 396 12.33 -6.23 2.89
N CYS A 397 12.14 -7.42 3.44
CA CYS A 397 13.20 -8.38 3.68
C CYS A 397 13.71 -9.05 2.41
N CYS A 398 12.85 -9.35 1.43
CA CYS A 398 13.27 -10.03 0.21
C CYS A 398 13.88 -9.09 -0.83
N SER A 399 13.85 -7.78 -0.63
CA SER A 399 14.14 -6.79 -1.66
C SER A 399 14.80 -5.51 -1.14
N THR A 400 15.21 -4.61 -2.03
CA THR A 400 15.87 -3.34 -1.69
C THR A 400 14.90 -2.20 -1.33
N ILE A 401 13.59 -2.46 -1.18
CA ILE A 401 12.58 -1.40 -1.02
C ILE A 401 12.69 -0.60 0.28
N ALA A 402 13.26 -1.18 1.34
CA ALA A 402 13.47 -0.48 2.62
C ALA A 402 14.33 0.79 2.47
N GLU A 403 15.14 0.85 1.41
CA GLU A 403 15.96 2.00 1.02
C GLU A 403 15.44 2.67 -0.26
N LEU A 404 15.20 1.91 -1.33
CA LEU A 404 14.83 2.50 -2.62
C LEU A 404 13.43 3.12 -2.65
N GLN A 405 12.46 2.57 -1.92
CA GLN A 405 11.11 3.13 -1.79
C GLN A 405 10.94 3.98 -0.52
N ASN A 406 12.03 4.26 0.20
CA ASN A 406 11.99 5.10 1.40
C ASN A 406 12.35 6.56 1.04
N PRO A 407 11.43 7.53 1.15
CA PRO A 407 11.66 8.93 0.75
C PRO A 407 12.75 9.64 1.57
N TYR A 408 13.15 9.10 2.72
CA TYR A 408 14.25 9.63 3.52
C TYR A 408 15.62 9.11 3.09
N VAL A 409 15.67 8.01 2.34
CA VAL A 409 16.90 7.44 1.75
C VAL A 409 16.99 7.79 0.27
N ASN A 410 15.95 7.50 -0.50
CA ASN A 410 15.81 7.90 -1.90
C ASN A 410 14.75 9.00 -2.00
N PRO A 411 15.09 10.27 -2.25
CA PRO A 411 14.12 11.37 -2.30
C PRO A 411 13.30 11.36 -3.60
N PHE A 412 12.45 10.35 -3.78
CA PHE A 412 11.66 10.11 -4.99
C PHE A 412 10.24 10.70 -4.93
N GLU A 413 9.80 11.26 -3.81
CA GLU A 413 8.40 11.63 -3.56
C GLU A 413 7.82 12.65 -4.56
N ARG A 414 8.70 13.37 -5.28
CA ARG A 414 8.34 14.31 -6.36
C ARG A 414 8.45 13.71 -7.77
N ARG A 415 9.03 12.52 -7.92
CA ARG A 415 8.99 11.75 -9.17
C ARG A 415 7.62 11.09 -9.27
N GLN A 416 6.68 11.82 -9.85
CA GLN A 416 5.28 11.44 -9.93
C GLN A 416 4.96 11.05 -11.37
N LYS A 417 4.46 9.83 -11.56
CA LYS A 417 4.04 9.29 -12.86
C LYS A 417 2.53 9.11 -12.84
N VAL A 418 1.82 9.88 -13.67
CA VAL A 418 0.41 9.60 -13.97
C VAL A 418 0.36 8.55 -15.07
N LEU A 419 -0.31 7.44 -14.80
CA LEU A 419 -0.52 6.37 -15.78
C LEU A 419 -1.43 6.86 -16.91
N LEU A 420 -1.26 6.27 -18.09
CA LEU A 420 -2.14 6.55 -19.23
C LEU A 420 -3.46 5.79 -19.05
N ASP A 421 -4.57 6.47 -19.33
CA ASP A 421 -5.87 5.81 -19.40
C ASP A 421 -5.91 4.89 -20.63
N ARG A 422 -6.15 3.60 -20.39
CA ARG A 422 -6.25 2.57 -21.44
C ARG A 422 -7.58 1.83 -21.36
N ARG A 423 -8.62 2.46 -20.81
CA ARG A 423 -9.94 1.86 -20.74
C ARG A 423 -10.56 1.68 -22.13
N VAL A 424 -11.20 0.54 -22.36
CA VAL A 424 -11.88 0.20 -23.62
C VAL A 424 -13.15 1.05 -23.72
N GLY A 425 -13.34 1.73 -24.86
CA GLY A 425 -14.55 2.50 -25.16
C GLY A 425 -14.60 3.91 -24.57
N VAL A 426 -13.44 4.47 -24.17
CA VAL A 426 -13.26 5.90 -23.82
C VAL A 426 -12.77 6.69 -25.03
#